data_AF-H6L8B0-F1
#
_entry.id   AF-H6L8B0-F1
#
_cell.length_a   1.000
_cell.length_b   1.000
_cell.length_c   1.000
_cell.angle_alpha   90.00
_cell.angle_beta   90.00
_cell.angle_gamma   90.00
#
_symmetry.space_group_name_H-M   'P 1'
#
loop_
_entity.id
_entity.type
_entity.pdbx_description
1 polymer ?
#
loop_
_entity_poly.entity_id
_entity_poly.type
_entity_poly.pdbx_seq_one_letter_code
_entity_poly.pdbx_strand_id
1 'polypeptide(L)'
;MKILTLFLLLLSSSIMAQTWPKAFNNSRWKFSYACEAESQDVLFRAEEEYQHFVWFKYDETVQTYLNGALTKDRWRLAAPFDKLYYNFAQVEHWKVANYNAQHLVLEFELNGGEGRYQYHFIRTTEAETPFFRYDLGQYPEAVVERTIMGSDPHPYRYLKDEPGKRRIPKTGKKGQIRPDSPLDTTPKFEIELVGGGFYGPPDFVRKNQLTINSEGLVKRKLQNEQQGLRVWESQISPAELEQLVAYIEKKGFFEWEQIYPCQTANCMDRLKETPRPVTLSLAISRGHKGRKIVMLPIYAGPDAKQQYLSYPKALDDIVRLLEKVAVEE
;
A
#
# COMPACT_ATOMS: atom_id res chain seq x y z
N MET A 1 28.24 29.75 41.30
CA MET A 1 28.37 28.30 41.02
C MET A 1 26.99 27.77 40.64
N LYS A 2 26.88 27.07 39.49
CA LYS A 2 25.69 26.38 38.95
C LYS A 2 24.58 27.26 38.32
N ILE A 3 24.86 27.79 37.13
CA ILE A 3 23.85 27.98 36.06
C ILE A 3 24.34 27.15 34.88
N LEU A 4 24.08 25.84 34.92
CA LEU A 4 24.42 24.96 33.80
C LEU A 4 23.59 23.68 33.82
N THR A 5 22.28 23.79 33.66
CA THR A 5 21.40 22.66 33.27
C THR A 5 20.01 23.19 32.93
N LEU A 6 19.88 23.90 31.81
CA LEU A 6 18.56 24.10 31.18
C LEU A 6 18.70 24.52 29.70
N PHE A 7 19.55 23.83 28.94
CA PHE A 7 19.72 24.08 27.50
C PHE A 7 19.88 22.78 26.71
N LEU A 8 19.14 21.73 27.10
CA LEU A 8 19.14 20.46 26.36
C LEU A 8 17.75 19.86 26.07
N LEU A 9 16.66 20.63 26.22
CA LEU A 9 15.29 20.14 25.96
C LEU A 9 14.47 20.98 24.97
N LEU A 10 15.09 21.90 24.23
CA LEU A 10 14.41 22.73 23.21
C LEU A 10 14.93 22.50 21.78
N LEU A 11 15.48 21.32 21.50
CA LEU A 11 15.94 20.93 20.16
C LEU A 11 15.20 19.71 19.57
N SER A 12 14.21 19.13 20.25
CA SER A 12 13.44 17.99 19.70
C SER A 12 12.15 18.40 18.98
N SER A 13 11.58 19.59 19.24
CA SER A 13 10.27 19.96 18.70
C SER A 13 10.31 20.45 17.25
N SER A 14 11.42 21.05 16.81
CA SER A 14 11.49 21.74 15.51
C SER A 14 11.86 20.84 14.33
N ILE A 15 12.32 19.61 14.57
CA ILE A 15 12.61 18.63 13.51
C ILE A 15 11.36 17.79 13.18
N MET A 16 10.41 17.67 14.12
CA MET A 16 9.18 16.90 13.97
C MET A 16 8.15 17.58 13.05
N ALA A 17 8.09 18.92 13.01
CA ALA A 17 7.10 19.65 12.23
C ALA A 17 7.27 19.50 10.70
N GLN A 18 8.47 19.15 10.22
CA GLN A 18 8.76 19.09 8.78
C GLN A 18 8.77 17.66 8.19
N THR A 19 8.63 16.63 9.04
CA THR A 19 8.69 15.21 8.64
C THR A 19 7.42 14.42 8.99
N TRP A 20 6.56 14.98 9.86
CA TRP A 20 5.30 14.39 10.30
C TRP A 20 4.43 13.81 9.16
N PRO A 21 4.12 14.54 8.06
CA PRO A 21 3.15 14.04 7.08
C PRO A 21 3.65 12.79 6.36
N LYS A 22 4.97 12.69 6.17
CA LYS A 22 5.59 11.54 5.51
C LYS A 22 5.57 10.29 6.39
N ALA A 23 5.73 10.45 7.71
CA ALA A 23 5.76 9.35 8.67
C ALA A 23 4.36 8.84 9.05
N PHE A 24 3.35 9.71 8.96
CA PHE A 24 1.95 9.37 9.22
C PHE A 24 1.33 8.59 8.06
N ASN A 25 1.75 8.87 6.82
CA ASN A 25 1.30 8.11 5.65
C ASN A 25 1.74 6.64 5.73
N ASN A 26 0.81 5.72 5.49
CA ASN A 26 1.02 4.27 5.58
C ASN A 26 1.42 3.79 6.99
N SER A 27 0.75 4.33 8.01
CA SER A 27 0.98 3.98 9.41
C SER A 27 -0.13 3.08 9.97
N ARG A 28 0.25 2.17 10.88
CA ARG A 28 -0.65 1.21 11.52
C ARG A 28 -0.63 1.41 13.03
N TRP A 29 -1.81 1.35 13.62
CA TRP A 29 -2.05 1.74 14.99
C TRP A 29 -3.03 0.77 15.65
N LYS A 30 -2.76 0.40 16.90
CA LYS A 30 -3.68 -0.34 17.77
C LYS A 30 -4.18 0.60 18.85
N PHE A 31 -5.49 0.65 19.05
CA PHE A 31 -6.09 1.40 20.14
C PHE A 31 -5.75 0.75 21.49
N SER A 32 -5.46 1.58 22.49
CA SER A 32 -5.03 1.15 23.82
C SER A 32 -6.02 1.56 24.90
N TYR A 33 -6.33 2.85 25.03
CA TYR A 33 -7.30 3.35 26.01
C TYR A 33 -7.81 4.73 25.61
N ALA A 34 -8.91 5.14 26.23
CA ALA A 34 -9.45 6.48 26.17
C ALA A 34 -9.52 7.06 27.59
N CYS A 35 -9.20 8.34 27.73
CA CYS A 35 -9.28 9.09 28.97
C CYS A 35 -9.88 10.48 28.75
N GLU A 36 -10.35 11.09 29.82
CA GLU A 36 -10.65 12.51 29.83
C GLU A 36 -9.34 13.31 29.87
N ALA A 37 -9.22 14.34 29.03
CA ALA A 37 -7.96 15.05 28.80
C ALA A 37 -7.48 15.83 30.04
N GLU A 38 -8.42 16.32 30.86
CA GLU A 38 -8.13 17.22 31.99
C GLU A 38 -7.80 16.45 33.27
N SER A 39 -8.64 15.48 33.63
CA SER A 39 -8.45 14.61 34.79
C SER A 39 -7.45 13.47 34.53
N GLN A 40 -7.23 13.11 33.26
CA GLN A 40 -6.53 11.88 32.84
C GLN A 40 -7.20 10.60 33.36
N ASP A 41 -8.48 10.68 33.76
CA ASP A 41 -9.25 9.54 34.19
C ASP A 41 -9.54 8.61 33.01
N VAL A 42 -9.16 7.34 33.14
CA VAL A 42 -9.33 6.34 32.09
C VAL A 42 -10.80 5.92 32.03
N LEU A 43 -11.47 6.27 30.94
CA LEU A 43 -12.88 5.97 30.70
C LEU A 43 -13.07 4.58 30.10
N PHE A 44 -12.11 4.16 29.27
CA PHE A 44 -12.16 2.89 28.57
C PHE A 44 -10.76 2.37 28.29
N ARG A 45 -10.55 1.06 28.44
CA ARG A 45 -9.29 0.39 28.10
C ARG A 45 -9.58 -0.78 27.17
N ALA A 46 -8.76 -0.92 26.13
CA ALA A 46 -8.79 -2.08 25.26
C ALA A 46 -8.27 -3.30 26.03
N GLU A 47 -9.18 -4.17 26.45
CA GLU A 47 -8.85 -5.49 27.00
C GLU A 47 -8.51 -6.47 25.88
N GLU A 48 -8.13 -7.72 26.20
CA GLU A 48 -7.66 -8.71 25.21
C GLU A 48 -8.67 -8.96 24.08
N GLU A 49 -9.96 -8.85 24.39
CA GLU A 49 -11.07 -9.06 23.45
C GLU A 49 -11.35 -7.82 22.57
N TYR A 50 -10.93 -6.63 23.00
CA TYR A 50 -11.16 -5.39 22.28
C TYR A 50 -10.05 -5.13 21.24
N GLN A 51 -10.26 -5.68 20.05
CA GLN A 51 -9.34 -5.60 18.94
C GLN A 51 -9.70 -4.44 18.02
N HIS A 52 -9.14 -3.26 18.30
CA HIS A 52 -9.28 -2.09 17.43
C HIS A 52 -7.94 -1.69 16.81
N PHE A 53 -7.85 -1.83 15.49
CA PHE A 53 -6.69 -1.46 14.69
C PHE A 53 -7.09 -0.48 13.60
N VAL A 54 -6.20 0.45 13.27
CA VAL A 54 -6.37 1.44 12.20
C VAL A 54 -5.13 1.46 11.30
N TRP A 55 -5.34 1.50 9.98
CA TRP A 55 -4.28 1.63 8.98
C TRP A 55 -4.59 2.81 8.04
N PHE A 56 -3.83 3.88 8.20
CA PHE A 56 -3.90 5.07 7.34
C PHE A 56 -2.98 4.87 6.13
N LYS A 57 -3.52 4.74 4.92
CA LYS A 57 -2.76 4.44 3.70
C LYS A 57 -2.33 5.68 2.93
N TYR A 58 -1.40 5.50 1.98
CA TYR A 58 -0.89 6.58 1.12
C TYR A 58 -1.95 7.24 0.23
N ASP A 59 -2.97 6.50 -0.17
CA ASP A 59 -4.03 6.92 -1.10
C ASP A 59 -5.21 7.61 -0.39
N GLU A 60 -4.98 8.15 0.81
CA GLU A 60 -6.02 8.77 1.66
C GLU A 60 -7.15 7.79 2.05
N THR A 61 -6.96 6.47 1.87
CA THR A 61 -7.87 5.45 2.39
C THR A 61 -7.44 4.99 3.77
N VAL A 62 -8.41 4.71 4.64
CA VAL A 62 -8.19 4.14 5.96
C VAL A 62 -8.90 2.79 6.05
N GLN A 63 -8.21 1.82 6.63
CA GLN A 63 -8.79 0.53 6.98
C GLN A 63 -8.86 0.41 8.49
N THR A 64 -10.05 0.09 9.00
CA THR A 64 -10.28 -0.10 10.42
C THR A 64 -10.73 -1.53 10.64
N TYR A 65 -10.10 -2.19 11.60
CA TYR A 65 -10.54 -3.48 12.11
C TYR A 65 -11.05 -3.26 13.52
N LEU A 66 -12.30 -3.62 13.78
CA LEU A 66 -12.92 -3.53 15.09
C LEU A 66 -13.61 -4.86 15.39
N ASN A 67 -13.05 -5.63 16.32
CA ASN A 67 -13.64 -6.88 16.84
C ASN A 67 -14.15 -7.83 15.75
N GLY A 68 -13.34 -8.04 14.70
CA GLY A 68 -13.67 -8.92 13.57
C GLY A 68 -14.32 -8.21 12.37
N ALA A 69 -14.82 -6.98 12.53
CA ALA A 69 -15.37 -6.20 11.44
C ALA A 69 -14.29 -5.35 10.76
N LEU A 70 -14.16 -5.48 9.44
CA LEU A 70 -13.31 -4.64 8.62
C LEU A 70 -14.14 -3.56 7.92
N THR A 71 -13.79 -2.30 8.16
CA THR A 71 -14.38 -1.14 7.48
C THR A 71 -13.32 -0.39 6.68
N LYS A 72 -13.77 0.30 5.64
CA LYS A 72 -12.95 1.15 4.79
C LYS A 72 -13.58 2.53 4.73
N ASP A 73 -12.76 3.55 4.91
CA ASP A 73 -13.19 4.94 4.78
C ASP A 73 -12.05 5.78 4.18
N ARG A 74 -12.21 7.10 4.18
CA ARG A 74 -11.17 8.06 3.85
C ARG A 74 -10.62 8.73 5.09
N TRP A 75 -9.38 9.15 5.00
CA TRP A 75 -8.76 10.00 6.00
C TRP A 75 -8.07 11.17 5.33
N ARG A 76 -7.98 12.29 6.05
CA ARG A 76 -7.22 13.46 5.58
C ARG A 76 -6.60 14.17 6.76
N LEU A 77 -5.41 14.70 6.57
CA LEU A 77 -4.73 15.53 7.55
C LEU A 77 -4.72 16.99 7.05
N ALA A 78 -5.35 17.88 7.79
CA ALA A 78 -5.38 19.31 7.46
C ALA A 78 -4.07 19.98 7.85
N ALA A 79 -3.58 20.93 7.05
CA ALA A 79 -2.52 21.84 7.48
C ALA A 79 -3.03 22.73 8.64
N PRO A 80 -2.26 22.99 9.71
CA PRO A 80 -0.82 22.72 9.91
C PRO A 80 -0.45 21.32 10.49
N PHE A 81 -1.25 20.29 10.22
CA PHE A 81 -1.09 18.88 10.67
C PHE A 81 -1.53 18.60 12.10
N ASP A 82 -2.38 19.47 12.64
CA ASP A 82 -3.01 19.37 13.95
C ASP A 82 -4.43 18.79 13.89
N LYS A 83 -5.00 18.60 12.70
CA LYS A 83 -6.37 18.11 12.50
C LYS A 83 -6.40 16.88 11.58
N LEU A 84 -6.97 15.80 12.08
CA LEU A 84 -7.22 14.56 11.34
C LEU A 84 -8.72 14.39 11.11
N TYR A 85 -9.10 14.27 9.84
CA TYR A 85 -10.43 13.85 9.42
C TYR A 85 -10.41 12.34 9.27
N TYR A 86 -11.19 11.64 10.10
CA TYR A 86 -11.28 10.19 10.15
C TYR A 86 -12.52 9.85 10.97
N ASN A 87 -13.44 9.04 10.45
CA ASN A 87 -14.64 8.68 11.19
C ASN A 87 -14.36 7.51 12.15
N PHE A 88 -14.46 7.79 13.44
CA PHE A 88 -14.39 6.76 14.48
C PHE A 88 -15.24 7.18 15.68
N ALA A 89 -15.93 6.23 16.33
CA ALA A 89 -16.79 6.52 17.47
C ALA A 89 -17.80 7.67 17.24
N GLN A 90 -18.30 7.81 16.00
CA GLN A 90 -19.18 8.90 15.55
C GLN A 90 -18.55 10.30 15.57
N VAL A 91 -17.23 10.37 15.69
CA VAL A 91 -16.44 11.59 15.61
C VAL A 91 -15.68 11.59 14.29
N GLU A 92 -15.93 12.62 13.48
CA GLU A 92 -15.30 12.79 12.16
C GLU A 92 -14.05 13.68 12.20
N HIS A 93 -13.93 14.50 13.27
CA HIS A 93 -12.96 15.57 13.38
C HIS A 93 -12.14 15.40 14.65
N TRP A 94 -10.84 15.20 14.47
CA TRP A 94 -9.91 14.96 15.58
C TRP A 94 -8.82 16.00 15.58
N LYS A 95 -8.49 16.49 16.76
CA LYS A 95 -7.24 17.20 17.01
C LYS A 95 -6.15 16.17 17.29
N VAL A 96 -5.00 16.31 16.66
CA VAL A 96 -3.82 15.51 16.95
C VAL A 96 -3.14 16.12 18.16
N ALA A 97 -3.38 15.56 19.35
CA ALA A 97 -2.78 16.06 20.59
C ALA A 97 -1.31 15.66 20.74
N ASN A 98 -0.94 14.46 20.29
CA ASN A 98 0.44 13.99 20.30
C ASN A 98 0.67 12.93 19.22
N TYR A 99 1.91 12.86 18.75
CA TYR A 99 2.40 11.77 17.93
C TYR A 99 3.91 11.66 17.98
N ASN A 100 4.36 10.43 17.90
CA ASN A 100 5.74 10.09 17.66
C ASN A 100 5.79 8.73 16.96
N ALA A 101 6.98 8.13 16.89
CA ALA A 101 7.16 6.84 16.24
C ALA A 101 6.34 5.70 16.88
N GLN A 102 5.93 5.83 18.15
CA GLN A 102 5.29 4.77 18.93
C GLN A 102 3.86 5.10 19.36
N HIS A 103 3.49 6.37 19.48
CA HIS A 103 2.21 6.80 20.01
C HIS A 103 1.52 7.77 19.07
N LEU A 104 0.19 7.64 18.99
CA LEU A 104 -0.71 8.61 18.37
C LEU A 104 -1.81 8.90 19.38
N VAL A 105 -2.05 10.17 19.67
CA VAL A 105 -3.10 10.62 20.59
C VAL A 105 -4.04 11.54 19.82
N LEU A 106 -5.29 11.11 19.70
CA LEU A 106 -6.36 11.86 19.06
C LEU A 106 -7.27 12.44 20.13
N GLU A 107 -7.51 13.74 20.06
CA GLU A 107 -8.36 14.49 20.99
C GLU A 107 -9.61 14.98 20.26
N PHE A 108 -10.76 14.90 20.91
CA PHE A 108 -11.97 15.59 20.47
C PHE A 108 -12.66 16.27 21.64
N GLU A 109 -13.49 17.25 21.31
CA GLU A 109 -14.29 18.01 22.25
C GLU A 109 -15.77 17.73 21.97
N LEU A 110 -16.56 17.43 23.00
CA LEU A 110 -18.01 17.26 22.85
C LEU A 110 -18.66 18.62 22.57
N ASN A 111 -19.65 18.63 21.67
CA ASN A 111 -20.43 19.83 21.37
C ASN A 111 -21.05 20.38 22.66
N GLY A 112 -20.67 21.60 23.05
CA GLY A 112 -21.11 22.24 24.29
C GLY A 112 -19.99 22.50 25.31
N GLY A 113 -18.76 22.03 25.06
CA GLY A 113 -17.60 22.30 25.91
C GLY A 113 -17.53 21.45 27.18
N GLU A 114 -18.41 20.44 27.33
CA GLU A 114 -18.53 19.57 28.49
C GLU A 114 -17.47 18.45 28.56
N GLY A 115 -16.25 18.74 28.10
CA GLY A 115 -15.10 17.83 28.25
C GLY A 115 -14.34 17.55 26.96
N ARG A 116 -13.04 17.38 27.12
CA ARG A 116 -12.09 16.95 26.08
C ARG A 116 -11.70 15.52 26.35
N TYR A 117 -11.67 14.70 25.30
CA TYR A 117 -11.42 13.27 25.41
C TYR A 117 -10.23 12.88 24.53
N GLN A 118 -9.34 12.05 25.06
CA GLN A 118 -8.12 11.60 24.39
C GLN A 118 -8.17 10.10 24.15
N TYR A 119 -7.85 9.71 22.92
CA TYR A 119 -7.79 8.34 22.46
C TYR A 119 -6.34 8.00 22.15
N HIS A 120 -5.82 7.01 22.85
CA HIS A 120 -4.43 6.62 22.79
C HIS A 120 -4.27 5.39 21.90
N PHE A 121 -3.36 5.52 20.94
CA PHE A 121 -2.99 4.48 20.02
C PHE A 121 -1.49 4.19 20.11
N ILE A 122 -1.15 2.92 19.93
CA ILE A 122 0.23 2.42 19.91
C ILE A 122 0.55 1.97 18.49
N ARG A 123 1.73 2.33 17.99
CA ARG A 123 2.20 1.91 16.67
C ARG A 123 2.31 0.40 16.62
N THR A 124 1.84 -0.20 15.53
CA THR A 124 1.98 -1.63 15.30
C THR A 124 2.70 -1.91 13.98
N THR A 125 3.27 -3.11 13.91
CA THR A 125 3.81 -3.64 12.66
C THR A 125 2.71 -4.35 11.88
N GLU A 126 2.97 -4.60 10.59
CA GLU A 126 2.04 -5.36 9.75
C GLU A 126 1.78 -6.78 10.26
N ALA A 127 2.78 -7.42 10.88
CA ALA A 127 2.66 -8.77 11.42
C ALA A 127 1.67 -8.87 12.59
N GLU A 128 1.46 -7.78 13.31
CA GLU A 128 0.64 -7.71 14.51
C GLU A 128 -0.80 -7.27 14.22
N THR A 129 -1.10 -6.91 12.96
CA THR A 129 -2.42 -6.41 12.59
C THR A 129 -3.25 -7.45 11.84
N PRO A 130 -4.57 -7.51 12.08
CA PRO A 130 -5.50 -8.39 11.38
C PRO A 130 -5.92 -7.85 10.01
N PHE A 131 -5.26 -6.79 9.51
CA PHE A 131 -5.40 -6.35 8.13
C PHE A 131 -4.83 -7.47 7.26
N PHE A 132 -5.73 -8.31 6.74
CA PHE A 132 -5.39 -9.49 5.94
C PHE A 132 -4.16 -9.26 5.06
N ARG A 133 -3.10 -10.03 5.33
CA ARG A 133 -2.11 -10.32 4.32
C ARG A 133 -2.80 -11.18 3.28
N TYR A 134 -2.92 -10.68 2.05
CA TYR A 134 -2.58 -11.59 0.97
C TYR A 134 -1.10 -11.90 1.21
N ASP A 135 -0.76 -13.15 1.50
CA ASP A 135 0.62 -13.57 1.66
C ASP A 135 1.32 -13.38 0.29
N LEU A 136 1.76 -12.15 0.03
CA LEU A 136 2.53 -11.77 -1.14
C LEU A 136 3.93 -12.33 -0.92
N GLY A 137 4.09 -13.63 -1.17
CA GLY A 137 5.36 -14.32 -1.02
C GLY A 137 6.49 -13.52 -1.67
N GLN A 138 7.33 -12.94 -0.82
CA GLN A 138 8.63 -12.36 -1.17
C GLN A 138 8.59 -11.27 -2.25
N TYR A 139 8.10 -10.09 -1.89
CA TYR A 139 8.65 -8.86 -2.46
C TYR A 139 9.68 -8.30 -1.48
N PRO A 140 10.95 -8.09 -1.84
CA PRO A 140 11.77 -7.17 -1.07
C PRO A 140 11.04 -5.82 -1.08
N GLU A 141 10.87 -5.19 0.09
CA GLU A 141 10.54 -3.78 0.15
C GLU A 141 11.57 -3.06 -0.74
N ALA A 142 11.13 -2.59 -1.90
CA ALA A 142 11.93 -1.67 -2.67
C ALA A 142 12.03 -0.42 -1.80
N VAL A 143 13.16 -0.26 -1.13
CA VAL A 143 13.56 1.03 -0.58
C VAL A 143 13.65 1.95 -1.78
N VAL A 144 12.59 2.72 -2.01
CA VAL A 144 12.60 3.78 -3.01
C VAL A 144 13.48 4.89 -2.45
N GLU A 145 14.79 4.73 -2.61
CA GLU A 145 15.68 5.89 -2.66
C GLU A 145 15.25 6.69 -3.88
N ARG A 146 14.38 7.68 -3.64
CA ARG A 146 14.18 8.73 -4.64
C ARG A 146 15.50 9.45 -4.79
N THR A 147 16.25 9.11 -5.83
CA THR A 147 17.16 10.07 -6.44
C THR A 147 16.27 11.21 -6.94
N ILE A 148 16.14 12.25 -6.13
CA ILE A 148 15.46 13.48 -6.53
C ILE A 148 16.27 14.04 -7.69
N MET A 149 15.87 13.70 -8.92
CA MET A 149 16.25 14.48 -10.08
C MET A 149 15.55 15.83 -9.94
N GLY A 150 16.32 16.79 -9.44
CA GLY A 150 16.16 18.23 -9.64
C GLY A 150 14.73 18.77 -9.69
N SER A 151 14.14 18.99 -8.51
CA SER A 151 13.29 20.17 -8.33
C SER A 151 13.97 21.05 -7.29
N ASP A 152 14.49 22.18 -7.76
CA ASP A 152 15.24 23.16 -6.98
C ASP A 152 14.61 23.45 -5.60
N PRO A 153 15.31 23.19 -4.48
CA PRO A 153 15.05 23.91 -3.25
C PRO A 153 15.76 25.25 -3.35
N HIS A 154 15.00 26.35 -3.40
CA HIS A 154 15.53 27.70 -3.23
C HIS A 154 16.57 27.75 -2.10
N PRO A 155 17.84 28.11 -2.39
CA PRO A 155 18.86 28.22 -1.36
C PRO A 155 18.99 29.69 -1.00
N TYR A 156 18.36 30.11 0.09
CA TYR A 156 18.85 31.27 0.82
C TYR A 156 18.93 30.92 2.30
N ARG A 157 20.08 30.37 2.66
CA ARG A 157 20.70 30.56 3.97
C ARG A 157 21.60 31.78 3.80
N TYR A 158 21.30 32.87 4.50
CA TYR A 158 22.20 34.03 4.54
C TYR A 158 23.57 33.60 5.07
N LEU A 159 24.63 33.98 4.37
CA LEU A 159 25.96 34.16 4.95
C LEU A 159 26.45 35.54 4.52
N LYS A 160 26.69 36.37 5.54
CA LYS A 160 27.22 37.72 5.50
C LYS A 160 28.48 37.82 4.63
N ASP A 161 28.67 39.02 4.10
CA ASP A 161 29.92 39.51 3.52
C ASP A 161 31.09 39.29 4.50
N GLU A 162 31.89 38.25 4.27
CA GLU A 162 33.24 38.14 4.84
C GLU A 162 34.25 38.71 3.82
N PRO A 163 35.07 39.71 4.19
CA PRO A 163 36.06 40.27 3.30
C PRO A 163 37.15 39.21 3.00
N GLY A 164 37.34 38.86 1.72
CA GLY A 164 38.47 38.04 1.27
C GLY A 164 38.15 36.79 0.44
N LYS A 165 36.88 36.43 0.22
CA LYS A 165 36.54 35.26 -0.62
C LYS A 165 36.20 35.67 -2.06
N ARG A 166 37.12 35.39 -3.00
CA ARG A 166 36.97 35.66 -4.44
C ARG A 166 35.80 34.87 -5.06
N ARG A 167 34.97 35.53 -5.87
CA ARG A 167 33.98 34.88 -6.74
C ARG A 167 34.69 33.95 -7.73
N ILE A 168 34.29 32.68 -7.77
CA ILE A 168 34.71 31.73 -8.81
C ILE A 168 33.96 32.11 -10.11
N PRO A 169 34.66 32.40 -11.23
CA PRO A 169 34.01 32.70 -12.50
C PRO A 169 33.29 31.45 -13.03
N LYS A 170 31.99 31.54 -13.30
CA LYS A 170 31.23 30.52 -14.03
C LYS A 170 31.63 30.54 -15.52
N THR A 171 32.77 29.95 -15.85
CA THR A 171 33.13 29.60 -17.23
C THR A 171 33.44 28.11 -17.29
N GLY A 172 32.48 27.34 -17.82
CA GLY A 172 32.65 25.90 -18.01
C GLY A 172 31.41 25.26 -18.60
N LYS A 173 31.31 25.30 -19.93
CA LYS A 173 30.50 24.43 -20.81
C LYS A 173 29.04 24.17 -20.36
N LYS A 174 28.13 24.99 -20.89
CA LYS A 174 26.77 24.54 -21.18
C LYS A 174 26.90 23.31 -22.11
N GLY A 175 26.83 22.12 -21.55
CA GLY A 175 26.45 20.95 -22.34
C GLY A 175 25.07 21.27 -22.89
N GLN A 176 25.01 21.54 -24.20
CA GLN A 176 23.74 21.59 -24.91
C GLN A 176 23.03 20.27 -24.61
N ILE A 177 21.98 20.35 -23.80
CA ILE A 177 20.96 19.31 -23.75
C ILE A 177 20.47 19.23 -25.19
N ARG A 178 20.85 18.16 -25.90
CA ARG A 178 20.20 17.82 -27.15
C ARG A 178 18.73 17.65 -26.80
N PRO A 179 17.81 18.48 -27.31
CA PRO A 179 16.39 18.28 -27.09
C PRO A 179 15.91 17.23 -28.08
N ASP A 180 16.50 16.03 -28.04
CA ASP A 180 16.18 14.89 -28.90
C ASP A 180 16.68 13.61 -28.22
N SER A 181 16.12 13.28 -27.06
CA SER A 181 15.75 11.88 -26.87
C SER A 181 14.25 11.86 -27.04
N PRO A 182 13.71 11.07 -27.98
CA PRO A 182 12.27 10.90 -28.09
C PRO A 182 11.74 10.63 -26.69
N LEU A 183 10.73 11.38 -26.25
CA LEU A 183 9.91 10.93 -25.13
C LEU A 183 9.54 9.50 -25.51
N ASP A 184 10.04 8.52 -24.76
CA ASP A 184 9.78 7.12 -25.03
C ASP A 184 8.27 6.90 -24.89
N THR A 185 7.57 7.05 -26.02
CA THR A 185 6.12 6.96 -26.14
C THR A 185 5.68 5.51 -26.22
N THR A 186 6.61 4.55 -26.09
CA THR A 186 6.25 3.15 -26.00
C THR A 186 5.36 2.97 -24.77
N PRO A 187 4.14 2.45 -24.93
CA PRO A 187 3.25 2.23 -23.80
C PRO A 187 3.88 1.17 -22.91
N LYS A 188 4.49 1.61 -21.81
CA LYS A 188 5.03 0.71 -20.79
C LYS A 188 3.88 -0.09 -20.21
N PHE A 189 3.89 -1.38 -20.49
CA PHE A 189 2.90 -2.34 -20.06
C PHE A 189 3.55 -3.40 -19.18
N GLU A 190 2.86 -3.79 -18.11
CA GLU A 190 3.30 -4.85 -17.22
C GLU A 190 2.07 -5.64 -16.77
N ILE A 191 2.09 -6.95 -16.98
CA ILE A 191 1.11 -7.88 -16.42
C ILE A 191 1.78 -8.65 -15.31
N GLU A 192 1.08 -8.77 -14.20
CA GLU A 192 1.44 -9.64 -13.10
C GLU A 192 0.22 -10.49 -12.72
N LEU A 193 0.36 -11.80 -12.82
CA LEU A 193 -0.63 -12.78 -12.40
C LEU A 193 -0.05 -13.57 -11.23
N VAL A 194 -0.73 -13.55 -10.09
CA VAL A 194 -0.32 -14.23 -8.86
C VAL A 194 -1.43 -15.13 -8.35
N GLY A 195 -1.06 -16.32 -7.89
CA GLY A 195 -1.98 -17.26 -7.25
C GLY A 195 -2.87 -17.99 -8.24
N GLY A 196 -4.18 -18.08 -7.96
CA GLY A 196 -5.15 -18.66 -8.88
C GLY A 196 -5.38 -20.16 -8.77
N GLY A 197 -5.40 -20.72 -7.56
CA GLY A 197 -5.69 -22.14 -7.37
C GLY A 197 -5.99 -22.50 -5.93
N PHE A 198 -6.18 -23.79 -5.67
CA PHE A 198 -6.29 -24.32 -4.33
C PHE A 198 -4.90 -24.71 -3.84
N TYR A 199 -4.51 -24.32 -2.62
CA TYR A 199 -3.50 -25.10 -1.90
C TYR A 199 -4.00 -26.55 -1.86
N GLY A 200 -3.17 -27.57 -1.75
CA GLY A 200 -3.66 -28.93 -1.58
C GLY A 200 -2.57 -30.01 -1.70
N PRO A 201 -2.56 -31.04 -0.86
CA PRO A 201 -1.61 -32.14 -0.98
C PRO A 201 -1.74 -32.85 -2.33
N PRO A 202 -0.65 -33.42 -2.87
CA PRO A 202 0.66 -33.56 -2.22
C PRO A 202 1.62 -32.37 -2.41
N ASP A 203 1.35 -31.46 -3.35
CA ASP A 203 2.26 -30.36 -3.72
C ASP A 203 1.65 -28.99 -3.44
N PHE A 204 1.86 -28.51 -2.21
CA PHE A 204 1.47 -27.16 -1.82
C PHE A 204 2.31 -26.10 -2.56
N VAL A 205 1.66 -25.30 -3.40
CA VAL A 205 2.31 -24.22 -4.16
C VAL A 205 2.49 -22.98 -3.26
N ARG A 206 3.71 -22.73 -2.80
CA ARG A 206 4.08 -21.55 -1.99
C ARG A 206 4.14 -20.26 -2.81
N LYS A 207 4.53 -20.36 -4.08
CA LYS A 207 4.62 -19.21 -4.98
C LYS A 207 4.16 -19.63 -6.37
N ASN A 208 3.23 -18.89 -6.96
CA ASN A 208 2.88 -18.99 -8.37
C ASN A 208 2.73 -17.57 -8.88
N GLN A 209 3.70 -17.12 -9.66
CA GLN A 209 3.76 -15.77 -10.18
C GLN A 209 4.16 -15.80 -11.64
N LEU A 210 3.41 -15.11 -12.48
CA LEU A 210 3.71 -14.88 -13.88
C LEU A 210 3.82 -13.37 -14.09
N THR A 211 4.91 -12.92 -14.70
CA THR A 211 5.13 -11.51 -15.06
C THR A 211 5.41 -11.40 -16.55
N ILE A 212 4.78 -10.44 -17.22
CA ILE A 212 5.04 -10.08 -18.61
C ILE A 212 5.41 -8.60 -18.64
N ASN A 213 6.62 -8.26 -19.09
CA ASN A 213 7.07 -6.88 -19.18
C ASN A 213 6.69 -6.23 -20.54
N SER A 214 7.06 -4.96 -20.72
CA SER A 214 6.75 -4.20 -21.94
C SER A 214 7.52 -4.68 -23.17
N GLU A 215 8.58 -5.44 -22.98
CA GLU A 215 9.42 -6.01 -24.03
C GLU A 215 8.92 -7.39 -24.48
N GLY A 216 7.90 -7.95 -23.82
CA GLY A 216 7.41 -9.31 -24.08
C GLY A 216 8.17 -10.40 -23.34
N LEU A 217 9.03 -10.06 -22.39
CA LEU A 217 9.69 -11.04 -21.53
C LEU A 217 8.69 -11.59 -20.52
N VAL A 218 8.45 -12.89 -20.61
CA VAL A 218 7.55 -13.65 -19.76
C VAL A 218 8.40 -14.40 -18.73
N LYS A 219 8.14 -14.18 -17.44
CA LYS A 219 8.80 -14.93 -16.35
C LYS A 219 7.77 -15.60 -15.48
N ARG A 220 7.88 -16.91 -15.33
CA ARG A 220 7.07 -17.71 -14.40
C ARG A 220 7.92 -18.17 -13.23
N LYS A 221 7.46 -17.93 -12.02
CA LYS A 221 8.07 -18.39 -10.76
C LYS A 221 7.09 -19.31 -10.07
N LEU A 222 7.44 -20.59 -9.96
CA LEU A 222 6.67 -21.58 -9.20
C LEU A 222 7.53 -22.14 -8.08
N GLN A 223 7.02 -22.17 -6.87
CA GLN A 223 7.67 -22.81 -5.73
C GLN A 223 6.66 -23.74 -5.06
N ASN A 224 7.01 -25.01 -4.92
CA ASN A 224 6.20 -25.98 -4.20
C ASN A 224 6.84 -26.30 -2.84
N GLU A 225 6.18 -27.08 -1.99
CA GLU A 225 6.78 -27.53 -0.72
C GLU A 225 7.86 -28.60 -0.93
N GLN A 226 7.65 -29.52 -1.87
CA GLN A 226 8.59 -30.60 -2.15
C GLN A 226 9.69 -30.18 -3.14
N GLN A 227 9.43 -29.14 -3.94
CA GLN A 227 10.31 -28.69 -5.01
C GLN A 227 10.67 -27.22 -4.78
N GLY A 228 11.97 -26.90 -4.84
CA GLY A 228 12.46 -25.53 -4.72
C GLY A 228 11.90 -24.59 -5.79
N LEU A 229 12.32 -23.32 -5.74
CA LEU A 229 11.88 -22.31 -6.70
C LEU A 229 12.31 -22.69 -8.13
N ARG A 230 11.33 -22.86 -9.02
CA ARG A 230 11.50 -23.01 -10.46
C ARG A 230 11.17 -21.69 -11.14
N VAL A 231 12.04 -21.29 -12.05
CA VAL A 231 11.86 -20.08 -12.86
C VAL A 231 11.91 -20.50 -14.33
N TRP A 232 10.87 -20.15 -15.07
CA TRP A 232 10.84 -20.25 -16.53
C TRP A 232 10.86 -18.85 -17.10
N GLU A 233 11.62 -18.66 -18.16
CA GLU A 233 11.64 -17.41 -18.91
C GLU A 233 11.36 -17.74 -20.38
N SER A 234 10.39 -17.05 -20.96
CA SER A 234 10.08 -17.12 -22.38
C SER A 234 9.91 -15.70 -22.93
N GLN A 235 9.86 -15.58 -24.25
CA GLN A 235 9.79 -14.30 -24.93
C GLN A 235 8.66 -14.36 -25.94
N ILE A 236 7.67 -13.48 -25.81
CA ILE A 236 6.63 -13.30 -26.83
C ILE A 236 6.97 -12.14 -27.75
N SER A 237 6.44 -12.20 -28.96
CA SER A 237 6.61 -11.11 -29.92
C SER A 237 5.87 -9.85 -29.46
N PRO A 238 6.37 -8.64 -29.81
CA PRO A 238 5.65 -7.40 -29.54
C PRO A 238 4.22 -7.39 -30.10
N ALA A 239 4.00 -8.02 -31.25
CA ALA A 239 2.68 -8.12 -31.88
C ALA A 239 1.70 -8.98 -31.06
N GLU A 240 2.15 -10.11 -30.50
CA GLU A 240 1.33 -10.94 -29.61
C GLU A 240 1.01 -10.22 -28.29
N LEU A 241 1.99 -9.50 -27.74
CA LEU A 241 1.79 -8.68 -26.54
C LEU A 241 0.74 -7.60 -26.79
N GLU A 242 0.82 -6.88 -27.90
CA GLU A 242 -0.17 -5.87 -28.29
C GLU A 242 -1.57 -6.47 -28.46
N GLN A 243 -1.69 -7.63 -29.09
CA GLN A 243 -2.97 -8.34 -29.23
C GLN A 243 -3.56 -8.76 -27.88
N LEU A 244 -2.72 -9.27 -26.98
CA LEU A 244 -3.11 -9.62 -25.62
C LEU A 244 -3.62 -8.40 -24.85
N VAL A 245 -2.87 -7.28 -24.91
CA VAL A 245 -3.27 -6.03 -24.26
C VAL A 245 -4.59 -5.52 -24.85
N ALA A 246 -4.74 -5.50 -26.17
CA ALA A 246 -5.94 -5.03 -26.83
C ALA A 246 -7.17 -5.90 -26.48
N TYR A 247 -6.97 -7.21 -26.34
CA TYR A 247 -8.02 -8.12 -25.90
C TYR A 247 -8.50 -7.80 -24.47
N ILE A 248 -7.58 -7.62 -23.54
CA ILE A 248 -7.87 -7.21 -22.14
C ILE A 248 -8.59 -5.85 -22.13
N GLU A 249 -8.09 -4.92 -22.94
CA GLU A 249 -8.72 -3.68 -23.42
C GLU A 249 -10.22 -3.81 -23.63
N LYS A 250 -10.53 -4.59 -24.65
CA LYS A 250 -11.86 -4.81 -25.20
C LYS A 250 -12.82 -5.47 -24.20
N LYS A 251 -12.30 -6.26 -23.26
CA LYS A 251 -13.11 -6.89 -22.20
C LYS A 251 -13.45 -5.93 -21.05
N GLY A 252 -12.90 -4.71 -21.05
CA GLY A 252 -13.20 -3.70 -20.05
C GLY A 252 -12.52 -3.94 -18.70
N PHE A 253 -11.37 -4.63 -18.68
CA PHE A 253 -10.65 -4.98 -17.45
C PHE A 253 -10.42 -3.79 -16.50
N PHE A 254 -10.12 -2.61 -17.05
CA PHE A 254 -9.85 -1.41 -16.27
C PHE A 254 -11.09 -0.86 -15.52
N GLU A 255 -12.28 -1.22 -15.98
CA GLU A 255 -13.56 -0.81 -15.38
C GLU A 255 -14.10 -1.81 -14.34
N TRP A 256 -13.49 -2.99 -14.22
CA TRP A 256 -13.95 -4.03 -13.29
C TRP A 256 -13.76 -3.63 -11.83
N GLU A 257 -14.47 -4.29 -10.92
CA GLU A 257 -14.20 -4.14 -9.49
C GLU A 257 -12.79 -4.63 -9.15
N GLN A 258 -12.12 -3.92 -8.24
CA GLN A 258 -10.78 -4.30 -7.79
C GLN A 258 -10.80 -5.60 -6.95
N ILE A 259 -11.91 -5.88 -6.27
CA ILE A 259 -12.04 -7.02 -5.36
C ILE A 259 -13.44 -7.60 -5.52
N TYR A 260 -13.53 -8.90 -5.75
CA TYR A 260 -14.80 -9.63 -5.74
C TYR A 260 -14.92 -10.40 -4.41
N PRO A 261 -15.61 -9.85 -3.39
CA PRO A 261 -15.66 -10.46 -2.07
C PRO A 261 -16.58 -11.70 -2.04
N CYS A 262 -16.34 -12.60 -1.09
CA CYS A 262 -17.31 -13.62 -0.74
C CYS A 262 -18.58 -12.98 -0.16
N GLN A 263 -19.73 -13.27 -0.76
CA GLN A 263 -21.04 -12.76 -0.31
C GLN A 263 -21.94 -13.85 0.29
N THR A 264 -21.66 -15.12 0.00
CA THR A 264 -22.48 -16.26 0.45
C THR A 264 -21.81 -17.00 1.60
N ALA A 265 -22.62 -17.61 2.48
CA ALA A 265 -22.12 -18.45 3.58
C ALA A 265 -21.20 -19.57 3.06
N ASN A 266 -21.60 -20.23 1.96
CA ASN A 266 -20.81 -21.26 1.28
C ASN A 266 -19.41 -20.75 0.84
N CYS A 267 -19.31 -19.53 0.31
CA CYS A 267 -18.02 -18.92 -0.03
C CYS A 267 -17.16 -18.67 1.22
N MET A 268 -17.77 -18.14 2.28
CA MET A 268 -17.08 -17.86 3.55
C MET A 268 -16.62 -19.12 4.25
N ASP A 269 -17.38 -20.22 4.15
CA ASP A 269 -17.01 -21.51 4.71
C ASP A 269 -15.88 -22.16 3.89
N ARG A 270 -15.95 -22.10 2.56
CA ARG A 270 -14.88 -22.59 1.69
C ARG A 270 -13.53 -21.91 1.96
N LEU A 271 -13.49 -20.62 2.33
CA LEU A 271 -12.25 -19.94 2.70
C LEU A 271 -11.56 -20.55 3.93
N LYS A 272 -12.32 -21.18 4.83
CA LYS A 272 -11.82 -21.79 6.05
C LYS A 272 -11.38 -23.24 5.85
N GLU A 273 -11.96 -23.92 4.87
CA GLU A 273 -11.69 -25.32 4.57
C GLU A 273 -10.26 -25.56 4.12
N THR A 274 -9.71 -26.69 4.57
CA THR A 274 -8.44 -27.19 4.08
C THR A 274 -8.67 -28.06 2.84
N PRO A 275 -7.87 -27.88 1.79
CA PRO A 275 -6.81 -26.90 1.70
C PRO A 275 -7.33 -25.50 1.31
N ARG A 276 -6.68 -24.46 1.87
CA ARG A 276 -7.16 -23.08 1.77
C ARG A 276 -7.05 -22.57 0.32
N PRO A 277 -8.02 -21.79 -0.18
CA PRO A 277 -7.89 -21.17 -1.51
C PRO A 277 -6.74 -20.15 -1.53
N VAL A 278 -5.98 -20.12 -2.63
CA VAL A 278 -5.01 -19.05 -2.91
C VAL A 278 -5.76 -17.97 -3.65
N THR A 279 -5.64 -16.73 -3.19
CA THR A 279 -6.23 -15.60 -3.90
C THR A 279 -5.58 -15.43 -5.27
N LEU A 280 -6.40 -15.30 -6.31
CA LEU A 280 -5.96 -14.83 -7.61
C LEU A 280 -5.81 -13.30 -7.57
N SER A 281 -4.65 -12.79 -7.97
CA SER A 281 -4.41 -11.37 -8.18
C SER A 281 -3.90 -11.16 -9.60
N LEU A 282 -4.65 -10.41 -10.41
CA LEU A 282 -4.23 -9.98 -11.73
C LEU A 282 -4.03 -8.47 -11.70
N ALA A 283 -2.78 -8.04 -11.85
CA ALA A 283 -2.40 -6.64 -11.96
C ALA A 283 -1.93 -6.32 -13.37
N ILE A 284 -2.44 -5.23 -13.92
CA ILE A 284 -2.11 -4.77 -15.26
C ILE A 284 -1.83 -3.28 -15.21
N SER A 285 -0.64 -2.88 -15.63
CA SER A 285 -0.25 -1.48 -15.78
C SER A 285 -0.17 -1.11 -17.26
N ARG A 286 -0.61 0.11 -17.60
CA ARG A 286 -0.51 0.63 -18.97
C ARG A 286 -0.20 2.13 -18.97
N GLY A 287 1.06 2.48 -19.22
CA GLY A 287 1.53 3.85 -19.40
C GLY A 287 0.92 4.82 -18.38
N HIS A 288 0.19 5.83 -18.87
CA HIS A 288 -0.45 6.86 -18.04
C HIS A 288 -1.80 6.46 -17.41
N LYS A 289 -2.41 5.33 -17.81
CA LYS A 289 -3.70 4.86 -17.25
C LYS A 289 -3.57 4.27 -15.84
N GLY A 290 -2.35 4.17 -15.30
CA GLY A 290 -2.08 3.63 -13.97
C GLY A 290 -2.10 2.10 -13.92
N ARG A 291 -2.05 1.55 -12.70
CA ARG A 291 -2.05 0.11 -12.42
C ARG A 291 -3.42 -0.31 -11.90
N LYS A 292 -4.10 -1.19 -12.64
CA LYS A 292 -5.35 -1.83 -12.20
C LYS A 292 -5.02 -3.19 -11.59
N ILE A 293 -5.66 -3.51 -10.48
CA ILE A 293 -5.53 -4.81 -9.81
C ILE A 293 -6.94 -5.40 -9.67
N VAL A 294 -7.10 -6.68 -9.95
CA VAL A 294 -8.35 -7.44 -9.74
C VAL A 294 -8.02 -8.66 -8.87
N MET A 295 -8.71 -8.80 -7.74
CA MET A 295 -8.45 -9.83 -6.74
C MET A 295 -9.68 -10.70 -6.46
N LEU A 296 -9.48 -12.02 -6.48
CA LEU A 296 -10.50 -13.02 -6.18
C LEU A 296 -10.00 -13.93 -5.04
N PRO A 297 -10.65 -13.90 -3.86
CA PRO A 297 -10.29 -14.76 -2.73
C PRO A 297 -10.33 -16.26 -3.06
N ILE A 298 -11.28 -16.67 -3.90
CA ILE A 298 -11.44 -18.04 -4.39
C ILE A 298 -11.53 -17.98 -5.91
N TYR A 299 -10.50 -18.45 -6.59
CA TYR A 299 -10.55 -18.68 -8.03
C TYR A 299 -10.69 -20.16 -8.30
N ALA A 300 -11.84 -20.55 -8.86
CA ALA A 300 -12.14 -21.93 -9.17
C ALA A 300 -11.69 -22.31 -10.60
N GLY A 301 -11.46 -21.32 -11.46
CA GLY A 301 -11.13 -21.51 -12.86
C GLY A 301 -12.36 -21.75 -13.76
N PRO A 302 -12.15 -21.73 -15.09
CA PRO A 302 -13.23 -21.85 -16.09
C PRO A 302 -13.98 -23.18 -16.04
N ASP A 303 -13.32 -24.26 -15.63
CA ASP A 303 -13.85 -25.63 -15.70
C ASP A 303 -14.41 -26.12 -14.35
N ALA A 304 -14.55 -25.21 -13.37
CA ALA A 304 -15.07 -25.54 -12.05
C ALA A 304 -16.56 -25.86 -12.07
N LYS A 305 -16.93 -26.97 -11.40
CA LYS A 305 -18.34 -27.36 -11.19
C LYS A 305 -19.11 -26.40 -10.29
N GLN A 306 -18.41 -25.62 -9.47
CA GLN A 306 -19.01 -24.70 -8.50
C GLN A 306 -18.27 -23.36 -8.50
N GLN A 307 -19.01 -22.28 -8.69
CA GLN A 307 -18.49 -20.92 -8.59
C GLN A 307 -18.90 -20.31 -7.24
N TYR A 308 -17.92 -19.79 -6.51
CA TYR A 308 -18.13 -19.17 -5.19
C TYR A 308 -18.31 -17.66 -5.25
N LEU A 309 -17.83 -17.04 -6.34
CA LEU A 309 -17.80 -15.60 -6.54
C LEU A 309 -18.50 -15.24 -7.86
N SER A 310 -19.15 -14.07 -7.87
CA SER A 310 -19.73 -13.49 -9.08
C SER A 310 -18.75 -12.48 -9.67
N TYR A 311 -17.93 -12.92 -10.62
CA TYR A 311 -16.97 -12.07 -11.35
C TYR A 311 -17.17 -12.21 -12.88
N PRO A 312 -16.69 -11.26 -13.70
CA PRO A 312 -16.81 -11.33 -15.15
C PRO A 312 -16.11 -12.58 -15.71
N LYS A 313 -16.84 -13.43 -16.44
CA LYS A 313 -16.28 -14.64 -17.09
C LYS A 313 -15.10 -14.36 -18.03
N ALA A 314 -15.03 -13.14 -18.55
CA ALA A 314 -13.89 -12.68 -19.34
C ALA A 314 -12.56 -12.74 -18.57
N LEU A 315 -12.59 -12.72 -17.22
CA LEU A 315 -11.40 -12.94 -16.40
C LEU A 315 -10.83 -14.34 -16.61
N ASP A 316 -11.68 -15.37 -16.68
CA ASP A 316 -11.24 -16.75 -16.92
C ASP A 316 -10.53 -16.86 -18.28
N ASP A 317 -11.08 -16.20 -19.32
CA ASP A 317 -10.46 -16.14 -20.65
C ASP A 317 -9.07 -15.50 -20.60
N ILE A 318 -8.94 -14.38 -19.87
CA ILE A 318 -7.67 -13.65 -19.73
C ILE A 318 -6.65 -14.52 -18.98
N VAL A 319 -7.02 -15.11 -17.84
CA VAL A 319 -6.12 -15.98 -17.07
C VAL A 319 -5.65 -17.16 -17.91
N ARG A 320 -6.56 -17.82 -18.64
CA ARG A 320 -6.22 -18.93 -19.53
C ARG A 320 -5.25 -18.53 -20.65
N LEU A 321 -5.43 -17.35 -21.24
CA LEU A 321 -4.49 -16.81 -22.24
C LEU A 321 -3.11 -16.55 -21.64
N LEU A 322 -3.03 -15.95 -20.46
CA LEU A 322 -1.77 -15.68 -19.78
C LEU A 322 -1.04 -16.97 -19.41
N GLU A 323 -1.76 -17.97 -18.92
CA GLU A 323 -1.19 -19.28 -18.61
C GLU A 323 -0.68 -20.00 -19.85
N LYS A 324 -1.38 -19.88 -20.99
CA LYS A 324 -0.94 -20.45 -22.27
C LYS A 324 0.36 -19.81 -22.76
N VAL A 325 0.45 -18.47 -22.70
CA VAL A 325 1.67 -17.71 -23.03
C VAL A 325 2.85 -18.13 -22.16
N ALA A 326 2.59 -18.57 -20.93
CA ALA A 326 3.62 -19.03 -20.01
C ALA A 326 4.13 -20.47 -20.25
N VAL A 327 3.47 -21.24 -21.13
CA VAL A 327 3.74 -22.67 -21.36
C VAL A 327 4.24 -22.96 -22.78
N GLU A 328 4.02 -22.06 -23.75
CA GLU A 328 4.53 -22.23 -25.12
C GLU A 328 6.06 -22.15 -25.15
N GLU A 329 6.71 -23.31 -25.37
CA GLU A 329 8.11 -23.51 -25.78
C GLU A 329 8.26 -23.38 -27.30
#